data_AF-A0ABD8AAG2-F1
#
_entry.id   AF-A0ABD8AAG2-F1
#
_cell.length_a   1.000
_cell.length_b   1.000
_cell.length_c   1.000
_cell.angle_alpha   90.00
_cell.angle_beta   90.00
_cell.angle_gamma   90.00
#
_symmetry.space_group_name_H-M   'P 1'
#
loop_
_entity.id
_entity.type
_entity.pdbx_description
1 polymer ?
#
loop_
_entity_poly.entity_id
_entity_poly.type
_entity_poly.pdbx_seq_one_letter_code
_entity_poly.pdbx_strand_id
1 'polypeptide(L)'
;MNEIYETIGKFLLVVFIAVCFVIAAALLLLIAPAFVETTMPSNSYAIKITGLSGLAVNETATIMIPIPANAAGVPAMSEEVLTGRYQAFGWRTSIRKTPYGKMLAFTTAERYAPDLSISSGEFETKEEPRLLVPVLATPGNVSATEFTRTSSGTYTTVVFLDGFVPPSENTTPISFNLRYRGGGGMKHLIKEDTWTATVNTTVPGAESGFIPVPAGYHVTPGGIYL
;
A
#
# COMPACT_ATOMS: atom_id res chain seq x y z
N MET A 1 27.75 -35.70 62.38
CA MET A 1 27.92 -35.87 60.92
C MET A 1 26.67 -35.46 60.14
N ASN A 2 25.46 -35.90 60.53
CA ASN A 2 24.19 -35.48 59.87
C ASN A 2 23.92 -33.96 59.88
N GLU A 3 24.17 -33.23 60.98
CA GLU A 3 23.89 -31.79 61.05
C GLU A 3 24.68 -30.94 60.04
N ILE A 4 25.93 -31.31 59.77
CA ILE A 4 26.80 -30.56 58.84
C ILE A 4 26.33 -30.77 57.40
N TYR A 5 25.97 -32.01 57.01
CA TYR A 5 25.39 -32.30 55.70
C TYR A 5 24.02 -31.62 55.52
N GLU A 6 23.21 -31.55 56.58
CA GLU A 6 21.92 -30.87 56.54
C GLU A 6 22.08 -29.34 56.40
N THR A 7 23.08 -28.75 57.07
CA THR A 7 23.39 -27.31 57.00
C THR A 7 23.95 -26.93 55.63
N ILE A 8 24.88 -27.73 55.10
CA ILE A 8 25.45 -27.54 53.75
C ILE A 8 24.36 -27.71 52.68
N GLY A 9 23.48 -28.72 52.83
CA GLY A 9 22.35 -28.93 51.92
C GLY A 9 21.37 -27.76 51.88
N LYS A 10 21.02 -27.20 53.05
CA LYS A 10 20.16 -25.99 53.13
C LYS A 10 20.82 -24.78 52.49
N PHE A 11 22.12 -24.58 52.71
CA PHE A 11 22.87 -23.48 52.08
C PHE A 11 22.89 -23.60 50.56
N LEU A 12 23.21 -24.79 50.03
CA LEU A 12 23.22 -25.05 48.59
C LEU A 12 21.84 -24.86 47.95
N LEU A 13 20.77 -25.29 48.63
CA LEU A 13 19.40 -25.09 48.17
C LEU A 13 19.05 -23.60 48.07
N VAL A 14 19.40 -22.79 49.07
CA VAL A 14 19.15 -21.33 49.07
C VAL A 14 19.92 -20.65 47.93
N VAL A 15 21.19 -21.03 47.73
CA VAL A 15 22.00 -20.49 46.63
C VAL A 15 21.42 -20.89 45.26
N PHE A 16 21.02 -22.15 45.09
CA PHE A 16 20.40 -22.63 43.85
C PHE A 16 19.12 -21.86 43.52
N ILE A 17 18.23 -21.67 44.51
CA ILE A 17 17.00 -20.89 44.36
C ILE A 17 17.32 -19.45 43.96
N ALA A 18 18.29 -18.81 44.63
CA ALA A 18 18.70 -17.44 44.30
C ALA A 18 19.24 -17.32 42.86
N VAL A 19 20.05 -18.28 42.41
CA VAL A 19 20.56 -18.33 41.04
C VAL A 19 19.42 -18.52 40.04
N CYS A 20 18.45 -19.40 40.31
CA CYS A 20 17.27 -19.57 39.47
C CYS A 20 16.47 -18.27 39.32
N PHE A 21 16.29 -17.50 40.40
CA PHE A 21 15.62 -16.20 40.33
C PHE A 21 16.40 -15.17 39.48
N VAL A 22 17.73 -15.12 39.61
CA VAL A 22 18.56 -14.22 38.80
C VAL A 22 18.49 -14.58 37.32
N ILE A 23 18.56 -15.88 36.99
CA ILE A 23 18.43 -16.35 35.60
C ILE A 23 17.04 -16.04 35.05
N ALA A 24 15.97 -16.29 35.82
CA ALA A 24 14.61 -15.97 35.42
C ALA A 24 14.42 -14.46 35.18
N ALA A 25 14.95 -13.60 36.07
CA ALA A 25 14.90 -12.16 35.91
C ALA A 25 15.69 -11.68 34.68
N ALA A 26 16.88 -12.26 34.43
CA ALA A 26 17.68 -11.96 33.24
C ALA A 26 16.95 -12.36 31.95
N LEU A 27 16.32 -13.54 31.92
CA LEU A 27 15.49 -13.99 30.78
C LEU A 27 14.30 -13.07 30.56
N LEU A 28 13.59 -12.66 31.62
CA LEU A 28 12.47 -11.71 31.51
C LEU A 28 12.93 -10.36 30.97
N LEU A 29 14.08 -9.85 31.39
CA LEU A 29 14.64 -8.59 30.88
C LEU A 29 15.05 -8.68 29.40
N LEU A 30 15.51 -9.85 28.94
CA LEU A 30 15.82 -10.07 27.52
C LEU A 30 14.55 -10.17 26.66
N ILE A 31 13.46 -10.70 27.22
CA ILE A 31 12.19 -10.88 26.50
C ILE A 31 11.30 -9.63 26.58
N ALA A 32 11.45 -8.79 27.60
CA ALA A 32 10.62 -7.59 27.79
C ALA A 32 10.58 -6.63 26.57
N PRO A 33 11.71 -6.31 25.89
CA PRO A 33 11.68 -5.46 24.70
C PRO A 33 10.79 -5.99 23.58
N ALA A 34 10.75 -7.31 23.40
CA ALA A 34 9.91 -7.97 22.40
C ALA A 34 8.40 -7.78 22.63
N PHE A 35 7.98 -7.54 23.87
CA PHE A 35 6.59 -7.25 24.22
C PHE A 35 6.24 -5.76 24.14
N VAL A 36 7.24 -4.88 24.07
CA VAL A 36 7.06 -3.42 23.94
C VAL A 36 7.14 -2.96 22.48
N GLU A 37 7.87 -3.69 21.62
CA GLU A 37 8.00 -3.34 20.20
C GLU A 37 6.64 -3.35 19.49
N THR A 38 6.21 -2.16 19.08
CA THR A 38 5.06 -1.95 18.21
C THR A 38 5.52 -1.09 17.03
N THR A 39 5.51 -1.64 15.82
CA THR A 39 5.65 -0.83 14.59
C THR A 39 4.27 -0.56 14.04
N MET A 40 3.92 0.72 13.88
CA MET A 40 2.61 1.09 13.33
C MET A 40 2.51 0.65 11.86
N PRO A 41 1.35 0.12 11.44
CA PRO A 41 1.10 -0.18 10.03
C PRO A 41 1.14 1.12 9.20
N SER A 42 1.39 0.98 7.90
CA SER A 42 1.53 2.13 7.01
C SER A 42 0.92 1.91 5.64
N ASN A 43 0.33 2.96 5.11
CA ASN A 43 -0.12 3.06 3.74
C ASN A 43 0.96 3.73 2.89
N SER A 44 1.25 3.15 1.73
CA SER A 44 2.10 3.76 0.72
C SER A 44 1.49 3.58 -0.65
N TYR A 45 1.62 4.59 -1.50
CA TYR A 45 1.22 4.51 -2.89
C TYR A 45 2.33 5.07 -3.76
N ALA A 46 2.71 4.31 -4.77
CA ALA A 46 3.70 4.69 -5.76
C ALA A 46 2.99 4.80 -7.11
N ILE A 47 3.18 5.93 -7.78
CA ILE A 47 2.62 6.27 -9.07
C ILE A 47 3.78 6.52 -10.01
N LYS A 48 3.89 5.71 -11.05
CA LYS A 48 4.83 5.92 -12.13
C LYS A 48 4.09 5.80 -13.46
N ILE A 49 4.04 6.89 -14.21
CA ILE A 49 3.44 6.94 -15.54
C ILE A 49 4.47 7.51 -16.50
N THR A 50 4.80 6.73 -17.53
CA THR A 50 5.85 7.08 -18.51
C THR A 50 5.33 7.05 -19.92
N GLY A 51 6.00 7.76 -20.83
CA GLY A 51 5.56 7.89 -22.23
C GLY A 51 4.68 9.12 -22.46
N LEU A 52 4.59 10.02 -21.48
CA LEU A 52 3.87 11.30 -21.56
C LEU A 52 4.74 12.39 -22.18
N SER A 53 6.05 12.36 -21.90
CA SER A 53 7.00 13.43 -22.28
C SER A 53 7.09 13.74 -23.78
N GLY A 54 6.61 12.84 -24.63
CA GLY A 54 6.55 13.02 -26.09
C GLY A 54 5.19 13.48 -26.62
N LEU A 55 4.18 13.65 -25.75
CA LEU A 55 2.80 13.96 -26.14
C LEU A 55 2.52 15.46 -26.02
N ALA A 56 2.01 16.03 -27.12
CA ALA A 56 1.49 17.39 -27.13
C ALA A 56 0.14 17.44 -26.42
N VAL A 57 -0.11 18.56 -25.75
CA VAL A 57 -1.37 18.81 -25.02
C VAL A 57 -2.25 19.77 -25.81
N ASN A 58 -3.52 19.42 -26.00
CA ASN A 58 -4.52 20.28 -26.60
C ASN A 58 -5.22 21.11 -25.52
N GLU A 59 -4.68 22.29 -25.22
CA GLU A 59 -5.11 23.24 -24.17
C GLU A 59 -4.97 22.73 -22.73
N THR A 60 -5.52 21.56 -22.42
CA THR A 60 -5.44 20.94 -21.09
C THR A 60 -5.49 19.43 -21.22
N ALA A 61 -4.51 18.75 -20.64
CA ALA A 61 -4.48 17.29 -20.54
C ALA A 61 -4.86 16.85 -19.13
N THR A 62 -5.59 15.75 -19.04
CA THR A 62 -6.01 15.13 -17.79
C THR A 62 -5.66 13.65 -17.78
N ILE A 63 -5.04 13.21 -16.69
CA ILE A 63 -4.88 11.80 -16.35
C ILE A 63 -5.63 11.56 -15.06
N MET A 64 -6.48 10.54 -15.00
CA MET A 64 -7.03 10.07 -13.72
C MET A 64 -6.64 8.63 -13.48
N ILE A 65 -6.20 8.34 -12.26
CA ILE A 65 -5.82 7.01 -11.82
C ILE A 65 -6.67 6.55 -10.64
N PRO A 66 -6.81 5.24 -10.43
CA PRO A 66 -7.52 4.73 -9.28
C PRO A 66 -6.82 5.13 -7.98
N ILE A 67 -7.59 5.23 -6.90
CA ILE A 67 -7.06 5.50 -5.56
C ILE A 67 -7.13 4.24 -4.69
N PRO A 68 -6.21 4.06 -3.74
CA PRO A 68 -6.34 3.00 -2.75
C PRO A 68 -7.55 3.27 -1.84
N ALA A 69 -8.51 2.34 -1.79
CA ALA A 69 -9.70 2.44 -0.95
C ALA A 69 -10.23 1.05 -0.56
N ASN A 70 -11.10 0.98 0.46
CA ASN A 70 -11.84 -0.26 0.73
C ASN A 70 -12.95 -0.48 -0.30
N ALA A 71 -13.63 -1.63 -0.19
CA ALA A 71 -14.78 -1.97 -1.03
C ALA A 71 -15.95 -0.97 -0.93
N ALA A 72 -16.05 -0.20 0.16
CA ALA A 72 -17.03 0.86 0.31
C ALA A 72 -16.62 2.20 -0.33
N GLY A 73 -15.43 2.27 -0.95
CA GLY A 73 -14.90 3.46 -1.60
C GLY A 73 -14.33 4.50 -0.63
N VAL A 74 -14.09 4.13 0.63
CA VAL A 74 -13.42 4.98 1.62
C VAL A 74 -11.91 4.92 1.36
N PRO A 75 -11.25 6.06 1.04
CA PRO A 75 -9.82 6.09 0.76
C PRO A 75 -8.97 5.55 1.91
N ALA A 76 -7.88 4.87 1.57
CA ALA A 76 -6.89 4.37 2.52
C ALA A 76 -6.00 5.48 3.08
N MET A 77 -5.81 6.55 2.30
CA MET A 77 -5.11 7.77 2.69
C MET A 77 -6.07 8.95 2.67
N SER A 78 -5.84 9.96 3.49
CA SER A 78 -6.69 11.15 3.48
C SER A 78 -6.63 11.88 2.13
N GLU A 79 -7.71 12.58 1.76
CA GLU A 79 -7.71 13.37 0.52
C GLU A 79 -6.65 14.50 0.58
N GLU A 80 -6.34 15.00 1.77
CA GLU A 80 -5.26 15.98 2.00
C GLU A 80 -3.89 15.38 1.67
N VAL A 81 -3.62 14.14 2.08
CA VAL A 81 -2.38 13.44 1.74
C VAL A 81 -2.33 13.16 0.23
N LEU A 82 -3.43 12.67 -0.35
CA LEU A 82 -3.54 12.38 -1.77
C LEU A 82 -3.35 13.61 -2.66
N THR A 83 -3.85 14.79 -2.26
CA THR A 83 -3.73 16.01 -3.06
C THR A 83 -2.49 16.84 -2.73
N GLY A 84 -1.99 16.77 -1.49
CA GLY A 84 -0.83 17.53 -1.05
C GLY A 84 0.50 16.85 -1.32
N ARG A 85 0.64 15.54 -1.01
CA ARG A 85 1.92 14.83 -1.10
C ARG A 85 2.17 14.18 -2.47
N TYR A 86 1.12 13.98 -3.27
CA TYR A 86 1.25 13.44 -4.62
C TYR A 86 1.27 14.53 -5.69
N GLN A 87 1.81 15.70 -5.36
CA GLN A 87 1.95 16.80 -6.29
C GLN A 87 3.17 16.58 -7.20
N ALA A 88 2.95 16.45 -8.51
CA ALA A 88 4.03 16.32 -9.50
C ALA A 88 4.38 17.66 -10.15
N PHE A 89 5.63 17.79 -10.57
CA PHE A 89 6.08 18.91 -11.37
C PHE A 89 5.30 18.98 -12.70
N GLY A 90 4.81 20.16 -13.06
CA GLY A 90 4.03 20.38 -14.28
C GLY A 90 2.59 19.85 -14.25
N TRP A 91 2.15 19.30 -13.12
CA TRP A 91 0.80 18.76 -12.93
C TRP A 91 0.11 19.39 -11.73
N ARG A 92 -1.20 19.64 -11.84
CA ARG A 92 -2.05 19.97 -10.71
C ARG A 92 -2.83 18.73 -10.26
N THR A 93 -2.74 18.41 -8.97
CA THR A 93 -3.37 17.21 -8.40
C THR A 93 -4.70 17.55 -7.74
N SER A 94 -5.72 16.71 -7.93
CA SER A 94 -7.03 16.85 -7.28
C SER A 94 -7.75 15.52 -7.19
N ILE A 95 -8.70 15.38 -6.25
CA ILE A 95 -9.64 14.26 -6.25
C ILE A 95 -10.84 14.63 -7.12
N ARG A 96 -11.18 13.76 -8.08
CA ARG A 96 -12.38 13.91 -8.91
C ARG A 96 -13.34 12.76 -8.69
N LYS A 97 -14.63 13.08 -8.55
CA LYS A 97 -15.72 12.10 -8.60
C LYS A 97 -16.03 11.79 -10.07
N THR A 98 -16.03 10.52 -10.42
CA THR A 98 -16.39 10.01 -11.75
C THR A 98 -17.62 9.11 -11.64
N PRO A 99 -18.25 8.70 -12.76
CA PRO A 99 -19.32 7.71 -12.75
C PRO A 99 -18.94 6.38 -12.07
N TYR A 100 -17.64 6.05 -12.05
CA TYR A 100 -17.14 4.80 -11.48
C TYR A 100 -16.69 4.93 -10.02
N GLY A 101 -16.38 6.14 -9.56
CA GLY A 101 -15.89 6.39 -8.20
C GLY A 101 -14.95 7.58 -8.12
N LYS A 102 -14.38 7.81 -6.93
CA LYS A 102 -13.34 8.83 -6.74
C LYS A 102 -12.02 8.36 -7.37
N MET A 103 -11.36 9.26 -8.08
CA MET A 103 -10.07 9.02 -8.72
C MET A 103 -9.12 10.19 -8.44
N LEU A 104 -7.81 9.93 -8.48
CA LEU A 104 -6.79 10.96 -8.36
C LEU A 104 -6.51 11.51 -9.76
N ALA A 105 -6.77 12.80 -9.95
CA ALA A 105 -6.63 13.49 -11.21
C ALA A 105 -5.38 14.37 -11.22
N PHE A 106 -4.61 14.23 -12.28
CA PHE A 106 -3.48 15.08 -12.65
C PHE A 106 -3.89 15.87 -13.88
N THR A 107 -3.86 17.20 -13.79
CA THR A 107 -4.20 18.10 -14.90
C THR A 107 -3.03 19.00 -15.24
N THR A 108 -2.70 19.15 -16.52
CA THR A 108 -1.68 20.09 -16.99
C THR A 108 -2.21 20.93 -18.14
N ALA A 109 -1.79 22.19 -18.21
CA ALA A 109 -2.02 23.09 -19.34
C ALA A 109 -0.70 23.48 -20.03
N GLU A 110 0.38 22.77 -19.70
CA GLU A 110 1.65 22.93 -20.40
C GLU A 110 1.55 22.34 -21.80
N ARG A 111 2.37 22.83 -22.74
CA ARG A 111 2.35 22.35 -24.14
C ARG A 111 2.73 20.87 -24.27
N TYR A 112 3.50 20.35 -23.31
CA TYR A 112 3.95 18.98 -23.24
C TYR A 112 3.73 18.45 -21.83
N ALA A 113 3.30 17.21 -21.72
CA ALA A 113 3.00 16.57 -20.45
C ALA A 113 4.25 15.85 -19.91
N PRO A 114 4.80 16.21 -18.74
CA PRO A 114 5.92 15.48 -18.18
C PRO A 114 5.48 14.11 -17.65
N ASP A 115 6.40 13.14 -17.67
CA ASP A 115 6.20 11.84 -17.01
C ASP A 115 5.92 12.04 -15.50
N LEU A 116 5.12 11.14 -14.92
CA LEU A 116 4.77 11.16 -13.50
C LEU A 116 5.60 10.12 -12.75
N SER A 117 6.26 10.50 -11.67
CA SER A 117 6.94 9.57 -10.77
C SER A 117 6.90 10.11 -9.35
N ILE A 118 5.94 9.64 -8.55
CA ILE A 118 5.70 10.11 -7.19
C ILE A 118 5.42 8.92 -6.29
N SER A 119 5.98 8.94 -5.08
CA SER A 119 5.69 7.93 -4.06
C SER A 119 5.60 8.61 -2.71
N SER A 120 4.58 8.27 -1.94
CA SER A 120 4.38 8.79 -0.58
C SER A 120 3.64 7.75 0.26
N GLY A 121 3.42 8.07 1.53
CA GLY A 121 2.65 7.27 2.45
C GLY A 121 2.16 8.03 3.68
N GLU A 122 1.35 7.38 4.49
CA GLU A 122 0.91 7.82 5.81
C GLU A 122 0.80 6.61 6.76
N PHE A 123 0.79 6.86 8.07
CA PHE A 123 0.47 5.81 9.03
C PHE A 123 -0.94 5.31 8.82
N GLU A 124 -1.11 4.00 8.77
CA GLU A 124 -2.42 3.42 8.57
C GLU A 124 -3.24 3.53 9.84
N THR A 125 -4.47 4.02 9.69
CA THR A 125 -5.43 4.19 10.79
C THR A 125 -6.55 3.15 10.75
N LYS A 126 -6.55 2.28 9.73
CA LYS A 126 -7.66 1.39 9.41
C LYS A 126 -7.13 0.06 8.89
N GLU A 127 -7.11 -0.95 9.75
CA GLU A 127 -6.64 -2.31 9.48
C GLU A 127 -7.64 -3.09 8.59
N GLU A 128 -7.77 -2.71 7.31
CA GLU A 128 -8.65 -3.42 6.37
C GLU A 128 -8.05 -3.51 4.96
N PRO A 129 -8.32 -4.60 4.22
CA PRO A 129 -7.96 -4.74 2.81
C PRO A 129 -8.36 -3.56 1.94
N ARG A 130 -7.45 -3.13 1.06
CA ARG A 130 -7.69 -2.06 0.08
C ARG A 130 -7.38 -2.53 -1.33
N LEU A 131 -8.15 -2.01 -2.27
CA LEU A 131 -7.96 -2.14 -3.71
C LEU A 131 -7.64 -0.77 -4.30
N LEU A 132 -7.06 -0.76 -5.50
CA LEU A 132 -7.11 0.42 -6.37
C LEU A 132 -8.52 0.52 -6.96
N VAL A 133 -9.31 1.47 -6.45
CA VAL A 133 -10.70 1.73 -6.86
C VAL A 133 -10.76 2.89 -7.85
N PRO A 134 -11.68 2.87 -8.81
CA PRO A 134 -12.88 2.03 -8.88
C PRO A 134 -12.62 0.59 -9.36
N VAL A 135 -13.45 -0.35 -8.91
CA VAL A 135 -13.45 -1.75 -9.36
C VAL A 135 -14.56 -1.91 -10.38
N LEU A 136 -14.21 -2.17 -11.64
CA LEU A 136 -15.17 -2.34 -12.73
C LEU A 136 -15.66 -3.78 -12.86
N ALA A 137 -14.78 -4.76 -12.61
CA ALA A 137 -15.11 -6.17 -12.68
C ALA A 137 -14.17 -6.99 -11.80
N THR A 138 -14.68 -8.10 -11.28
CA THR A 138 -13.93 -9.11 -10.52
C THR A 138 -14.08 -10.48 -11.20
N PRO A 139 -13.18 -11.43 -10.96
CA PRO A 139 -13.34 -12.80 -11.44
C PRO A 139 -14.65 -13.40 -10.90
N GLY A 140 -15.44 -14.00 -11.79
CA GLY A 140 -16.73 -14.61 -11.41
C GLY A 140 -17.81 -13.59 -11.00
N ASN A 141 -17.60 -12.29 -11.23
CA ASN A 141 -18.55 -11.21 -10.89
C ASN A 141 -18.92 -11.13 -9.40
N VAL A 142 -18.01 -11.55 -8.52
CA VAL A 142 -18.19 -11.43 -7.06
C VAL A 142 -18.08 -9.97 -6.61
N SER A 143 -18.67 -9.63 -5.46
CA SER A 143 -18.53 -8.26 -4.93
C SER A 143 -17.06 -7.92 -4.60
N ALA A 144 -16.68 -6.64 -4.63
CA ALA A 144 -15.34 -6.21 -4.23
C ALA A 144 -15.01 -6.63 -2.78
N THR A 145 -15.99 -6.59 -1.88
CA THR A 145 -15.87 -7.05 -0.49
C THR A 145 -15.54 -8.54 -0.40
N GLU A 146 -16.18 -9.36 -1.23
CA GLU A 146 -15.91 -10.79 -1.29
C GLU A 146 -14.55 -11.08 -1.92
N PHE A 147 -14.21 -10.36 -3.00
CA PHE A 147 -12.90 -10.46 -3.64
C PHE A 147 -11.75 -10.16 -2.67
N THR A 148 -11.88 -9.15 -1.81
CA THR A 148 -10.85 -8.81 -0.81
C THR A 148 -10.65 -9.86 0.29
N ARG A 149 -11.52 -10.88 0.39
CA ARG A 149 -11.30 -12.01 1.31
C ARG A 149 -10.34 -13.06 0.72
N THR A 150 -10.07 -12.99 -0.58
CA THR A 150 -9.08 -13.86 -1.22
C THR A 150 -7.67 -13.42 -0.84
N SER A 151 -6.71 -14.35 -0.82
CA SER A 151 -5.30 -14.02 -0.56
C SER A 151 -4.62 -13.38 -1.78
N SER A 152 -5.17 -13.53 -2.98
CA SER A 152 -4.64 -12.95 -4.21
C SER A 152 -5.64 -13.06 -5.35
N GLY A 153 -5.59 -12.13 -6.30
CA GLY A 153 -6.37 -12.21 -7.53
C GLY A 153 -6.09 -11.07 -8.50
N THR A 154 -6.70 -11.14 -9.68
CA THR A 154 -6.70 -10.06 -10.67
C THR A 154 -8.12 -9.54 -10.84
N TYR A 155 -8.29 -8.23 -10.90
CA TYR A 155 -9.58 -7.57 -11.13
C TYR A 155 -9.39 -6.46 -12.16
N THR A 156 -10.48 -5.85 -12.61
CA THR A 156 -10.45 -4.73 -13.56
C THR A 156 -10.69 -3.43 -12.83
N THR A 157 -9.78 -2.47 -12.99
CA THR A 157 -9.95 -1.07 -12.60
C THR A 157 -9.98 -0.19 -13.85
N VAL A 158 -9.90 1.13 -13.70
CA VAL A 158 -9.97 2.09 -14.79
C VAL A 158 -8.92 3.17 -14.63
N VAL A 159 -8.34 3.60 -15.75
CA VAL A 159 -7.60 4.86 -15.85
C VAL A 159 -8.32 5.77 -16.84
N PHE A 160 -8.03 7.06 -16.79
CA PHE A 160 -8.59 8.04 -17.72
C PHE A 160 -7.49 8.86 -18.35
N LEU A 161 -7.60 9.11 -19.65
CA LEU A 161 -6.74 9.99 -20.43
C LEU A 161 -7.61 10.94 -21.24
N ASP A 162 -7.27 12.22 -21.29
CA ASP A 162 -7.89 13.17 -22.19
C ASP A 162 -6.97 14.36 -22.47
N GLY A 163 -7.19 15.04 -23.59
CA GLY A 163 -6.47 16.25 -23.98
C GLY A 163 -5.05 16.04 -24.53
N PHE A 164 -4.67 14.81 -24.86
CA PHE A 164 -3.42 14.51 -25.57
C PHE A 164 -3.65 14.49 -27.08
N VAL A 165 -2.74 15.09 -27.83
CA VAL A 165 -2.73 15.00 -29.29
C VAL A 165 -1.94 13.74 -29.66
N PRO A 166 -2.56 12.76 -30.35
CA PRO A 166 -1.85 11.58 -30.79
C PRO A 166 -0.73 11.97 -31.77
N PRO A 167 0.52 11.51 -31.57
CA PRO A 167 1.59 11.79 -32.52
C PRO A 167 1.31 11.08 -33.85
N SER A 168 1.60 11.76 -34.96
CA SER A 168 1.45 11.19 -36.30
C SER A 168 2.37 9.97 -36.47
N GLU A 169 1.77 8.80 -36.72
CA GLU A 169 2.37 7.52 -37.14
C GLU A 169 3.18 6.69 -36.12
N ASN A 170 3.58 7.20 -34.96
CA ASN A 170 4.27 6.39 -33.93
C ASN A 170 3.78 6.74 -32.52
N THR A 171 2.67 6.13 -32.11
CA THR A 171 2.11 6.32 -30.77
C THR A 171 2.99 5.63 -29.74
N THR A 172 3.83 6.40 -29.04
CA THR A 172 4.51 5.90 -27.84
C THR A 172 3.45 5.43 -26.83
N PRO A 173 3.45 4.15 -26.42
CA PRO A 173 2.51 3.67 -25.42
C PRO A 173 2.73 4.39 -24.08
N ILE A 174 1.65 4.71 -23.40
CA ILE A 174 1.70 5.27 -22.05
C ILE A 174 1.69 4.09 -21.07
N SER A 175 2.73 3.97 -20.26
CA SER A 175 2.85 2.91 -19.25
C SER A 175 2.33 3.41 -17.91
N PHE A 176 1.42 2.67 -17.29
CA PHE A 176 0.95 2.88 -15.93
C PHE A 176 1.53 1.82 -15.01
N ASN A 177 2.34 2.26 -14.04
CA ASN A 177 2.87 1.44 -12.97
C ASN A 177 2.45 2.04 -11.64
N LEU A 178 1.37 1.49 -11.07
CA LEU A 178 0.77 1.93 -9.81
C LEU A 178 0.97 0.81 -8.80
N ARG A 179 1.38 1.15 -7.58
CA ARG A 179 1.55 0.17 -6.50
C ARG A 179 1.14 0.78 -5.18
N TYR A 180 0.08 0.25 -4.60
CA TYR A 180 -0.32 0.50 -3.23
C TYR A 180 0.13 -0.63 -2.33
N ARG A 181 0.58 -0.29 -1.11
CA ARG A 181 0.86 -1.23 -0.03
C ARG A 181 0.29 -0.68 1.27
N GLY A 182 -0.49 -1.49 1.98
CA GLY A 182 -1.04 -1.21 3.31
C GLY A 182 -0.69 -2.33 4.30
N GLY A 183 -0.87 -2.06 5.58
CA GLY A 183 -0.66 -2.99 6.68
C GLY A 183 0.81 -3.07 7.09
N GLY A 184 1.22 -4.29 7.47
CA GLY A 184 2.60 -4.63 7.78
C GLY A 184 3.13 -4.00 9.08
N GLY A 185 2.24 -3.65 10.00
CA GLY A 185 2.61 -3.34 11.38
C GLY A 185 3.18 -4.57 12.10
N MET A 186 3.63 -4.36 13.33
CA MET A 186 4.06 -5.44 14.21
C MET A 186 3.60 -5.13 15.62
N LYS A 187 3.05 -6.13 16.29
CA LYS A 187 2.61 -6.04 17.68
C LYS A 187 3.06 -7.28 18.43
N HIS A 188 3.85 -7.10 19.50
CA HIS A 188 4.35 -8.20 20.33
C HIS A 188 5.03 -9.32 19.52
N LEU A 189 5.98 -8.95 18.65
CA LEU A 189 6.63 -9.83 17.67
C LEU A 189 5.71 -10.49 16.63
N ILE A 190 4.42 -10.16 16.57
CA ILE A 190 3.53 -10.67 15.54
C ILE A 190 3.44 -9.61 14.45
N LYS A 191 4.03 -9.90 13.30
CA LYS A 191 3.88 -9.09 12.10
C LYS A 191 2.45 -9.22 11.59
N GLU A 192 1.84 -8.12 11.23
CA GLU A 192 0.51 -8.06 10.63
C GLU A 192 0.56 -8.33 9.12
N ASP A 193 -0.60 -8.67 8.57
CA ASP A 193 -0.76 -8.85 7.14
C ASP A 193 -0.39 -7.58 6.37
N THR A 194 0.16 -7.78 5.17
CA THR A 194 0.43 -6.69 4.23
C THR A 194 -0.43 -6.88 3.00
N TRP A 195 -1.27 -5.89 2.68
CA TRP A 195 -2.05 -5.89 1.45
C TRP A 195 -1.32 -5.08 0.38
N THR A 196 -1.35 -5.57 -0.85
CA THR A 196 -0.76 -4.86 -1.98
C THR A 196 -1.69 -4.91 -3.17
N ALA A 197 -1.88 -3.76 -3.82
CA ALA A 197 -2.64 -3.64 -5.05
C ALA A 197 -1.80 -2.95 -6.12
N THR A 198 -1.84 -3.48 -7.35
CA THR A 198 -0.96 -3.02 -8.44
C THR A 198 -1.73 -2.81 -9.74
N VAL A 199 -1.27 -1.86 -10.54
CA VAL A 199 -1.57 -1.77 -11.98
C VAL A 199 -0.23 -1.72 -12.69
N ASN A 200 -0.03 -2.61 -13.66
CA ASN A 200 1.16 -2.60 -14.51
C ASN A 200 0.70 -2.89 -15.94
N THR A 201 0.44 -1.83 -16.70
CA THR A 201 -0.15 -1.92 -18.04
C THR A 201 0.36 -0.82 -18.95
N THR A 202 0.24 -1.03 -20.24
CA THR A 202 0.49 -0.02 -21.26
C THR A 202 -0.79 0.22 -22.04
N VAL A 203 -1.15 1.49 -22.23
CA VAL A 203 -2.27 1.90 -23.08
C VAL A 203 -1.74 2.65 -24.31
N PRO A 204 -2.41 2.54 -25.46
CA PRO A 204 -2.05 3.35 -26.63
C PRO A 204 -2.19 4.85 -26.31
N GLY A 205 -1.18 5.66 -26.64
CA GLY A 205 -1.22 7.11 -26.39
C GLY A 205 -2.24 7.91 -27.23
N ALA A 206 -3.00 7.23 -28.10
CA ALA A 206 -4.09 7.79 -28.89
C ALA A 206 -5.47 7.54 -28.27
N GLU A 207 -5.55 6.72 -27.21
CA GLU A 207 -6.81 6.51 -26.51
C GLU A 207 -7.16 7.73 -25.65
N SER A 208 -8.43 8.13 -25.71
CA SER A 208 -9.03 9.13 -24.83
C SER A 208 -10.30 8.54 -24.21
N GLY A 209 -10.58 8.96 -22.97
CA GLY A 209 -11.68 8.48 -22.16
C GLY A 209 -11.25 7.51 -21.06
N PHE A 210 -12.23 6.76 -20.55
CA PHE A 210 -12.03 5.76 -19.52
C PHE A 210 -11.57 4.44 -20.14
N ILE A 211 -10.40 3.97 -19.73
CA ILE A 211 -9.73 2.78 -20.25
C ILE A 211 -9.71 1.74 -19.13
N PRO A 212 -10.45 0.62 -19.26
CA PRO A 212 -10.38 -0.49 -18.31
C PRO A 212 -9.00 -1.14 -18.35
N VAL A 213 -8.41 -1.37 -17.18
CA VAL A 213 -7.08 -1.95 -17.06
C VAL A 213 -7.03 -3.05 -15.99
N PRO A 214 -6.21 -4.10 -16.18
CA PRO A 214 -6.04 -5.13 -15.17
C PRO A 214 -5.30 -4.58 -13.94
N ALA A 215 -5.78 -4.98 -12.77
CA ALA A 215 -5.15 -4.71 -11.48
C ALA A 215 -4.93 -6.01 -10.71
N GLY A 216 -3.77 -6.12 -10.06
CA GLY A 216 -3.42 -7.22 -9.17
C GLY A 216 -3.77 -6.87 -7.73
N TYR A 217 -4.14 -7.89 -6.96
CA TYR A 217 -4.30 -7.83 -5.51
C TYR A 217 -3.60 -9.02 -4.88
N HIS A 218 -2.88 -8.80 -3.79
CA HIS A 218 -2.30 -9.88 -2.99
C HIS A 218 -2.15 -9.49 -1.52
N VAL A 219 -2.25 -10.50 -0.66
CA VAL A 219 -2.04 -10.42 0.78
C VAL A 219 -0.80 -11.25 1.09
N THR A 220 0.20 -10.60 1.68
CA THR A 220 1.32 -11.30 2.31
C THR A 220 0.94 -11.53 3.76
N PRO A 221 0.73 -12.79 4.19
CA PRO A 221 0.35 -13.07 5.57
C PRO A 221 1.48 -12.64 6.51
N GLY A 222 1.07 -12.10 7.65
CA GLY A 222 1.93 -11.85 8.79
C GLY A 222 2.37 -13.14 9.49
N GLY A 223 2.99 -12.99 10.66
CA GLY A 223 3.46 -14.14 11.43
C GLY A 223 4.39 -13.75 12.57
N ILE A 224 4.80 -14.77 13.33
CA ILE A 224 5.77 -14.58 14.41
C ILE A 224 7.10 -14.16 13.80
N TYR A 225 7.60 -13.03 14.25
CA TYR A 225 8.92 -12.50 13.97
C TYR A 225 9.92 -13.16 14.92
N LEU A 226 10.70 -14.11 14.40
CA LEU A 226 11.71 -14.89 15.12
C LEU A 226 13.12 -14.44 14.75
#